data_AF-A0A355SIH8-F1
#
_entry.id   AF-A0A355SIH8-F1
#
_cell.length_a   1.000
_cell.length_b   1.000
_cell.length_c   1.000
_cell.angle_alpha   90.00
_cell.angle_beta   90.00
_cell.angle_gamma   90.00
#
_symmetry.space_group_name_H-M   'P 1'
#
loop_
_entity.id
_entity.type
_entity.pdbx_description
1 polymer ?
#
loop_
_entity_poly.entity_id
_entity_poly.type
_entity_poly.pdbx_seq_one_letter_code
_entity_poly.pdbx_strand_id
1 'polypeptide(L)'
;ISRKHVNRIEITYCGEAAGLNIKLLTLSFLRGFLSNISDRTVNFVNSYVVAKDFGIDIVESTSDKCDNYTSLINARIYSGDRCTTFSGTVFGSSDIRITEIMGYAIEVVPEKYLLLINNKDKPGYVG
;
A
#
# COMPACT_ATOMS: atom_id res chain seq x y z
N ILE A 1 -7.75 -11.30 -16.39
CA ILE A 1 -7.98 -10.60 -15.10
C ILE A 1 -9.00 -9.52 -15.37
N SER A 2 -10.22 -9.63 -14.84
CA SER A 2 -11.26 -8.60 -15.02
C SER A 2 -10.69 -7.25 -14.54
N ARG A 3 -10.60 -6.27 -15.45
CA ARG A 3 -10.19 -4.87 -15.18
C ARG A 3 -11.25 -4.21 -14.29
N LYS A 4 -11.36 -4.63 -13.02
CA LYS A 4 -12.14 -3.86 -12.06
C LYS A 4 -11.34 -2.60 -11.74
N HIS A 5 -11.94 -1.45 -12.05
CA HIS A 5 -11.33 -0.15 -11.83
C HIS A 5 -11.15 0.10 -10.32
N VAL A 6 -10.01 0.64 -9.92
CA VAL A 6 -9.76 1.02 -8.52
C VAL A 6 -10.62 2.24 -8.22
N ASN A 7 -11.50 2.18 -7.23
CA ASN A 7 -12.43 3.29 -6.94
C ASN A 7 -12.06 4.04 -5.67
N ARG A 8 -11.30 3.42 -4.75
CA ARG A 8 -10.85 4.06 -3.52
C ARG A 8 -9.50 3.52 -3.07
N ILE A 9 -8.68 4.40 -2.50
CA ILE A 9 -7.47 4.06 -1.75
C ILE A 9 -7.60 4.72 -0.38
N GLU A 10 -7.50 3.91 0.67
CA GLU A 10 -7.42 4.38 2.05
C GLU A 10 -6.00 4.16 2.55
N ILE A 11 -5.38 5.18 3.13
CA ILE A 11 -4.07 5.07 3.77
C ILE A 11 -4.22 5.48 5.23
N THR A 12 -3.80 4.58 6.12
CA THR A 12 -3.75 4.80 7.56
C THR A 12 -2.31 4.86 8.02
N TYR A 13 -1.97 5.95 8.69
CA TYR A 13 -0.67 6.18 9.30
C TYR A 13 -0.79 6.01 10.81
N CYS A 14 0.01 5.13 11.39
CA CYS A 14 -0.03 4.89 12.82
C CYS A 14 1.31 5.23 13.49
N GLY A 15 1.24 5.75 14.71
CA GLY A 15 2.40 5.99 15.58
C GLY A 15 3.34 7.03 14.99
N GLU A 16 4.64 6.72 14.93
CA GLU A 16 5.64 7.67 14.42
C GLU A 16 5.31 8.17 13.00
N ALA A 17 4.78 7.30 12.13
CA ALA A 17 4.37 7.68 10.77
C ALA A 17 3.27 8.75 10.75
N ALA A 18 2.38 8.77 11.75
CA ALA A 18 1.33 9.78 11.87
C ALA A 18 1.87 11.17 12.22
N GLY A 19 3.04 11.24 12.88
CA GLY A 19 3.73 12.49 13.22
C GLY A 19 4.57 13.07 12.07
N LEU A 20 4.74 12.35 10.97
CA LEU A 20 5.46 12.82 9.78
C LEU A 20 4.55 13.68 8.90
N ASN A 21 5.12 14.22 7.81
CA ASN A 21 4.34 14.88 6.77
C ASN A 21 3.51 13.85 5.99
N ILE A 22 2.32 13.51 6.49
CA ILE A 22 1.41 12.52 5.91
C ILE A 22 1.12 12.80 4.44
N LYS A 23 1.01 14.08 4.05
CA LYS A 23 0.76 14.47 2.66
C LYS A 23 1.89 14.01 1.74
N LEU A 24 3.15 14.14 2.19
CA LEU A 24 4.29 13.66 1.40
C LEU A 24 4.32 12.12 1.31
N LEU A 25 3.93 11.43 2.38
CA LEU A 25 3.79 9.97 2.37
C LEU A 25 2.71 9.52 1.39
N THR A 26 1.54 10.17 1.41
CA THR A 26 0.44 9.91 0.46
C THR A 26 0.87 10.16 -0.98
N LEU A 27 1.52 11.30 -1.25
CA LEU A 27 2.02 11.60 -2.59
C LEU A 27 3.04 10.56 -3.07
N SER A 28 3.91 10.07 -2.18
CA SER A 28 4.89 9.02 -2.47
C SER A 28 4.19 7.70 -2.84
N PHE A 29 3.20 7.31 -2.04
CA PHE A 29 2.38 6.12 -2.31
C PHE A 29 1.65 6.24 -3.65
N LEU A 30 0.94 7.34 -3.88
CA LEU A 30 0.19 7.58 -5.11
C LEU A 30 1.11 7.60 -6.32
N ARG A 31 2.29 8.23 -6.22
CA ARG A 31 3.27 8.21 -7.32
C ARG A 31 3.67 6.77 -7.66
N GLY A 32 4.03 5.96 -6.67
CA GLY A 32 4.41 4.57 -6.89
C GLY A 32 3.27 3.73 -7.48
N PHE A 33 2.06 3.88 -6.93
CA PHE A 33 0.87 3.16 -7.38
C PHE A 33 0.45 3.54 -8.80
N LEU A 34 0.29 4.84 -9.07
CA LEU A 34 -0.25 5.35 -10.33
C LEU A 34 0.75 5.24 -11.49
N SER A 35 2.07 5.23 -11.23
CA SER A 35 3.08 5.08 -12.29
C SER A 35 2.95 3.78 -13.08
N ASN A 36 2.29 2.75 -12.53
CA ASN A 36 2.07 1.48 -13.21
C ASN A 36 0.75 1.42 -14.02
N ILE A 37 -0.15 2.39 -13.85
CA ILE A 37 -1.48 2.37 -14.47
C ILE A 37 -1.80 3.62 -15.30
N SER A 38 -0.97 4.67 -15.20
CA SER A 38 -1.11 5.92 -15.93
C SER A 38 -0.19 5.97 -17.14
N ASP A 39 -0.74 6.34 -18.30
CA ASP A 39 0.04 6.55 -19.54
C ASP A 39 0.87 7.85 -19.50
N ARG A 40 0.56 8.76 -18.56
CA ARG A 40 1.32 10.00 -18.33
C ARG A 40 2.22 9.88 -17.11
N THR A 41 3.34 10.61 -17.13
CA THR A 41 4.28 10.70 -16.01
C THR A 41 3.60 11.22 -14.74
N VAL A 42 3.71 10.44 -13.66
CA VAL A 42 3.19 10.81 -12.33
C VAL A 42 4.33 11.33 -11.45
N ASN A 43 4.08 12.44 -10.76
CA ASN A 43 5.01 13.12 -9.86
C ASN A 43 4.30 13.68 -8.62
N PHE A 44 5.07 14.17 -7.65
CA PHE A 44 4.53 14.71 -6.39
C PHE A 44 3.56 15.89 -6.52
N VAL A 45 3.55 16.59 -7.66
CA VAL A 45 2.65 17.73 -7.91
C VAL A 45 1.32 17.25 -8.48
N ASN A 46 1.34 16.28 -9.42
CA ASN A 46 0.15 15.85 -10.14
C ASN A 46 -0.49 14.55 -9.61
N SER A 47 0.12 13.81 -8.67
CA SER A 47 -0.40 12.53 -8.17
C SER A 47 -1.88 12.55 -7.77
N TYR A 48 -2.33 13.54 -6.99
CA TYR A 48 -3.75 13.65 -6.60
C TYR A 48 -4.67 13.97 -7.78
N VAL A 49 -4.23 14.85 -8.68
CA VAL A 49 -4.98 15.18 -9.90
C VAL A 49 -5.12 13.92 -10.75
N VAL A 50 -4.04 13.13 -10.86
CA VAL A 50 -4.09 11.86 -11.57
C VAL A 50 -5.05 10.88 -10.93
N ALA A 51 -4.95 10.65 -9.62
CA ALA A 51 -5.90 9.79 -8.91
C ALA A 51 -7.37 10.21 -9.16
N LYS A 52 -7.65 11.50 -9.07
CA LYS A 52 -8.98 12.07 -9.30
C LYS A 52 -9.47 11.90 -10.73
N ASP A 53 -8.59 12.06 -11.73
CA ASP A 53 -8.94 11.86 -13.15
C ASP A 53 -9.25 10.38 -13.45
N PHE A 54 -8.62 9.46 -12.73
CA PHE A 54 -9.00 8.05 -12.73
C PHE A 54 -10.30 7.80 -11.95
N GLY A 55 -10.82 8.76 -11.18
CA GLY A 55 -12.01 8.55 -10.34
C GLY A 55 -11.71 7.73 -9.07
N ILE A 56 -10.47 7.78 -8.59
CA ILE A 56 -10.05 7.14 -7.34
C ILE A 56 -10.26 8.12 -6.18
N ASP A 57 -11.10 7.74 -5.23
CA ASP A 57 -11.28 8.43 -3.96
C ASP A 57 -10.09 8.15 -3.03
N ILE A 58 -9.46 9.19 -2.49
CA ILE A 58 -8.29 9.06 -1.61
C ILE A 58 -8.69 9.47 -0.20
N VAL A 59 -8.53 8.53 0.75
CA VAL A 59 -8.81 8.76 2.16
C VAL A 59 -7.52 8.61 2.95
N GLU A 60 -7.19 9.64 3.71
CA GLU A 60 -6.03 9.67 4.60
C GLU A 60 -6.53 9.63 6.04
N SER A 61 -5.92 8.80 6.87
CA SER A 61 -6.29 8.66 8.29
C SER A 61 -5.05 8.49 9.15
N THR A 62 -5.12 8.97 10.39
CA THR A 62 -4.09 8.76 11.40
C THR A 62 -4.65 7.99 12.58
N SER A 63 -3.80 7.22 13.27
CA SER A 63 -4.17 6.54 14.50
C SER A 63 -3.01 6.47 15.49
N ASP A 64 -3.30 6.66 16.76
CA ASP A 64 -2.33 6.39 17.83
C ASP A 64 -2.18 4.89 18.10
N LYS A 65 -3.13 4.07 17.61
CA LYS A 65 -3.09 2.62 17.75
C LYS A 65 -2.31 2.00 16.60
N CYS A 66 -1.04 1.74 16.84
CA CYS A 66 -0.26 0.74 16.09
C CYS A 66 -0.36 -0.60 16.82
N ASP A 67 -0.55 -1.71 16.12
CA ASP A 67 -0.59 -3.04 16.74
C ASP A 67 0.75 -3.41 17.43
N ASN A 68 1.60 -4.18 16.77
CA ASN A 68 2.90 -4.61 17.32
C ASN A 68 4.09 -3.75 16.86
N TYR A 69 3.81 -2.58 16.27
CA TYR A 69 4.81 -1.72 15.62
C TYR A 69 4.83 -0.33 16.25
N THR A 70 5.97 0.36 16.24
CA THR A 70 6.05 1.78 16.67
C THR A 70 5.63 2.75 15.56
N SER A 71 5.75 2.29 14.30
CA SER A 71 5.41 3.03 13.09
C SER A 71 4.76 2.08 12.10
N LEU A 72 3.59 2.42 11.56
CA LEU A 72 2.93 1.56 10.57
C LEU A 72 2.23 2.41 9.50
N ILE A 73 2.34 1.97 8.25
CA ILE A 73 1.55 2.49 7.14
C ILE A 73 0.73 1.33 6.60
N ASN A 74 -0.60 1.43 6.67
CA ASN A 74 -1.53 0.49 6.07
C ASN A 74 -2.20 1.14 4.86
N ALA A 75 -2.17 0.46 3.71
CA ALA A 75 -2.87 0.88 2.51
C ALA A 75 -3.95 -0.15 2.16
N ARG A 76 -5.17 0.32 1.92
CA ARG A 76 -6.30 -0.49 1.45
C ARG A 76 -6.76 0.02 0.09
N ILE A 77 -6.71 -0.85 -0.90
CA ILE A 77 -7.06 -0.54 -2.28
C ILE A 77 -8.35 -1.27 -2.62
N TYR A 78 -9.39 -0.50 -2.95
CA TYR A 78 -10.71 -1.01 -3.26
C TYR A 78 -10.95 -1.05 -4.77
N SER A 79 -11.55 -2.14 -5.23
CA SER A 79 -11.86 -2.40 -6.64
C SER A 79 -13.19 -3.15 -6.74
N GLY A 80 -14.27 -2.38 -6.79
CA GLY A 80 -15.62 -2.91 -6.53
C GLY A 80 -15.70 -3.46 -5.11
N ASP A 81 -16.20 -4.70 -4.95
CA ASP A 81 -16.34 -5.35 -3.64
C ASP A 81 -15.04 -5.97 -3.09
N ARG A 82 -13.92 -5.84 -3.83
CA ARG A 82 -12.63 -6.39 -3.40
C ARG A 82 -11.82 -5.32 -2.70
N CYS A 83 -11.23 -5.69 -1.57
CA CYS A 83 -10.24 -4.90 -0.86
C CYS A 83 -8.91 -5.66 -0.88
N THR A 84 -7.84 -4.99 -1.29
CA THR A 84 -6.47 -5.50 -1.20
C THR A 84 -5.70 -4.65 -0.21
N THR A 85 -5.09 -5.27 0.78
CA THR A 85 -4.36 -4.59 1.85
C THR A 85 -2.86 -4.80 1.73
N PHE A 86 -2.10 -3.79 2.15
CA PHE A 86 -0.65 -3.83 2.27
C PHE A 86 -0.25 -3.05 3.50
N SER A 87 0.70 -3.57 4.27
CA SER A 87 1.28 -2.85 5.40
C SER A 87 2.80 -2.84 5.35
N GLY A 88 3.38 -1.75 5.81
CA GLY A 88 4.82 -1.62 5.96
C GLY A 88 5.21 -0.78 7.16
N THR A 89 6.42 -1.03 7.65
CA THR A 89 7.01 -0.36 8.81
C THR A 89 8.47 0.00 8.55
N VAL A 90 9.00 0.91 9.35
CA VAL A 90 10.43 1.19 9.46
C VAL A 90 10.84 0.89 10.90
N PHE A 91 11.71 -0.09 11.08
CA PHE A 91 12.33 -0.40 12.36
C PHE A 91 13.63 0.38 12.53
N GLY A 92 13.81 0.98 13.71
CA GLY A 92 14.99 1.79 14.01
C GLY A 92 15.17 2.93 13.00
N SER A 93 16.40 3.13 12.54
CA SER A 93 16.72 4.27 11.66
C SER A 93 16.48 4.01 10.17
N SER A 94 16.46 2.75 9.72
CA SER A 94 16.43 2.46 8.27
C SER A 94 16.01 1.04 7.88
N ASP A 95 15.60 0.17 8.80
CA ASP A 95 15.20 -1.20 8.42
C ASP A 95 13.73 -1.22 7.96
N ILE A 96 13.54 -1.14 6.64
CA ILE A 96 12.22 -1.15 6.00
C ILE A 96 11.68 -2.57 5.86
N ARG A 97 10.43 -2.79 6.29
CA ARG A 97 9.77 -4.10 6.18
C ARG A 97 8.37 -3.97 5.62
N ILE A 98 8.01 -4.87 4.71
CA ILE A 98 6.61 -5.19 4.40
C ILE A 98 6.15 -6.20 5.45
N THR A 99 5.09 -5.83 6.16
CA THR A 99 4.57 -6.58 7.32
C THR A 99 3.29 -7.34 7.02
N GLU A 100 2.58 -6.95 5.95
CA GLU A 100 1.36 -7.62 5.52
C GLU A 100 1.12 -7.40 4.02
N ILE A 101 0.69 -8.46 3.33
CA ILE A 101 0.26 -8.44 1.94
C ILE A 101 -1.03 -9.24 1.82
N MET A 102 -2.08 -8.63 1.28
CA MET A 102 -3.38 -9.28 1.03
C MET A 102 -3.99 -9.95 2.28
N GLY A 103 -3.77 -9.38 3.45
CA GLY A 103 -4.25 -9.85 4.74
C GLY A 103 -3.36 -10.92 5.40
N TYR A 104 -2.28 -11.34 4.74
CA TYR A 104 -1.32 -12.28 5.31
C TYR A 104 -0.16 -11.53 5.97
N ALA A 105 0.07 -11.80 7.26
CA ALA A 105 1.23 -11.30 7.97
C ALA A 105 2.52 -11.91 7.38
N ILE A 106 3.50 -11.08 7.09
CA ILE A 106 4.78 -11.48 6.49
C ILE A 106 5.89 -10.56 7.02
N GLU A 107 7.16 -10.95 6.91
CA GLU A 107 8.30 -10.05 7.19
C GLU A 107 9.28 -10.11 6.03
N VAL A 108 9.14 -9.18 5.09
CA VAL A 108 9.98 -9.12 3.88
C VAL A 108 10.64 -7.75 3.77
N VAL A 109 11.95 -7.76 3.53
CA VAL A 109 12.70 -6.57 3.12
C VAL A 109 12.33 -6.26 1.66
N PRO A 110 11.85 -5.05 1.33
CA PRO A 110 11.60 -4.65 -0.05
C PRO A 110 12.89 -4.69 -0.88
N GLU A 111 12.90 -5.51 -1.91
CA GLU A 111 14.02 -5.66 -2.84
C GLU A 111 13.58 -5.35 -4.27
N LYS A 112 14.55 -5.16 -5.18
CA LYS A 112 14.25 -4.86 -6.60
C LYS A 112 13.36 -5.92 -7.25
N TYR A 113 13.54 -7.19 -6.87
CA TYR A 113 12.78 -8.31 -7.40
C TYR A 113 12.19 -9.10 -6.24
N LEU A 114 10.86 -9.23 -6.22
CA LEU A 114 10.10 -10.04 -5.27
C LEU A 114 9.12 -10.93 -6.05
N LEU A 115 9.07 -12.21 -5.70
CA LEU A 115 8.14 -13.17 -6.31
C LEU A 115 7.02 -13.48 -5.31
N LEU A 116 5.79 -13.06 -5.63
CA LEU A 116 4.60 -13.36 -4.85
C LEU A 116 3.81 -14.50 -5.50
N ILE A 117 3.65 -15.61 -4.79
CA ILE A 117 2.86 -16.76 -5.24
C ILE A 117 1.69 -16.94 -4.28
N ASN A 118 0.47 -16.73 -4.77
CA ASN A 118 -0.75 -17.09 -4.06
C ASN A 118 -1.28 -18.40 -4.63
N ASN A 119 -1.09 -19.50 -3.88
CA ASN A 119 -1.55 -20.82 -4.28
C ASN A 119 -2.81 -21.22 -3.50
N LYS A 120 -3.73 -21.93 -4.16
CA LYS A 120 -4.81 -22.62 -3.44
C LYS A 120 -4.21 -23.89 -2.86
N ASP A 121 -4.00 -23.89 -1.55
CA ASP A 121 -3.46 -25.07 -0.88
C ASP A 121 -4.39 -26.27 -1.15
N LYS A 122 -3.85 -27.24 -1.87
CA LYS A 122 -4.49 -28.52 -2.19
C LYS A 122 -3.45 -29.59 -1.86
N PRO A 123 -3.85 -30.70 -1.21
CA PRO A 123 -2.94 -31.80 -0.93
C PRO A 123 -2.20 -32.24 -2.20
N GLY A 124 -0.86 -32.26 -2.17
CA GLY A 124 0.00 -32.72 -3.28
C GLY A 124 0.81 -31.64 -4.04
N TYR A 125 0.83 -30.39 -3.59
CA TYR A 125 1.52 -29.27 -4.28
C TYR A 125 2.86 -28.82 -3.66
N VAL A 126 3.36 -29.49 -2.63
CA VAL A 126 4.70 -29.24 -2.08
C VAL A 126 5.61 -30.39 -2.51
N GLY A 127 6.48 -30.11 -3.48
CA GLY A 127 7.56 -30.96 -3.99
C GLY A 127 8.65 -30.09 -4.58
#